data_AF-A0A167R3W2-F1
#
_entry.id   AF-A0A167R3W2-F1
#
_cell.length_a   1.000
_cell.length_b   1.000
_cell.length_c   1.000
_cell.angle_alpha   90.00
_cell.angle_beta   90.00
_cell.angle_gamma   90.00
#
_symmetry.space_group_name_H-M   'P 1'
#
loop_
_entity.id
_entity.type
_entity.pdbx_description
1 polymer ?
#
loop_
_entity_poly.entity_id
_entity_poly.type
_entity_poly.pdbx_seq_one_letter_code
_entity_poly.pdbx_strand_id
1 'polypeptide(L)'
;DISIEFWASVISGFDEMVKSDVQNLRLHLAVGIPPSLRGMMWQIFSKSRDSNELECEYRELLKRTSPHEKIIRRDLARTFPTHPFFQEKDGEGQQMLFNVIKAYSLFDQKVGYCQGLPFVVGCLLLHMPDEAVFCVLVKLMSHYGLRGHFTPQMETLHERLYQFDQLLLQTLPQVHKHLETHGIKPTMYASQWFMTLFSYRCPFELVFRVFDLVFVEGSSILLNFALALMKKNQKTLLNLEFETLLEFFSNRIFDVYQVRDYVADEPAAFVHDAYGFNITARQLEKISKKYAVESAKEAKLHSPEDQLRRQNAELAEKLRRMEHSFNILQDEHQDVAHQLISVKMEMAQMNDENQELRRLLGKYRSD
;
A
#
# COMPACT_ATOMS: atom_id res chain seq x y z
N ASP A 1 -41.24 -4.63 13.65
CA ASP A 1 -39.90 -5.24 13.70
C ASP A 1 -38.97 -4.18 14.27
N ILE A 2 -38.59 -4.31 15.55
CA ILE A 2 -38.04 -3.21 16.37
C ILE A 2 -36.76 -2.60 15.74
N SER A 3 -36.02 -3.41 14.98
CA SER A 3 -34.83 -2.97 14.24
C SER A 3 -35.15 -1.94 13.13
N ILE A 4 -36.26 -2.10 12.40
CA ILE A 4 -36.60 -1.20 11.27
C ILE A 4 -37.01 0.18 11.78
N GLU A 5 -37.80 0.23 12.85
CA GLU A 5 -38.24 1.49 13.47
C GLU A 5 -37.05 2.27 14.04
N PHE A 6 -36.09 1.56 14.66
CA PHE A 6 -34.84 2.16 15.10
C PHE A 6 -34.08 2.81 13.94
N TRP A 7 -33.82 2.07 12.86
CA TRP A 7 -33.09 2.60 11.70
C TRP A 7 -33.84 3.75 11.02
N ALA A 8 -35.17 3.72 10.97
CA ALA A 8 -35.96 4.86 10.49
C ALA A 8 -35.74 6.12 11.34
N SER A 9 -35.69 6.00 12.68
CA SER A 9 -35.38 7.13 13.56
C SER A 9 -33.97 7.68 13.33
N VAL A 10 -32.99 6.81 13.08
CA VAL A 10 -31.61 7.20 12.75
C VAL A 10 -31.56 7.97 11.43
N ILE A 11 -32.33 7.55 10.42
CA ILE A 11 -32.42 8.26 9.13
C ILE A 11 -32.96 9.68 9.32
N SER A 12 -33.95 9.85 10.21
CA SER A 12 -34.56 11.15 10.48
C SER A 12 -33.68 12.09 11.32
N GLY A 13 -32.78 11.55 12.16
CA GLY A 13 -32.05 12.35 13.15
C GLY A 13 -30.74 11.75 13.64
N PHE A 14 -29.83 11.38 12.74
CA PHE A 14 -28.54 10.76 13.11
C PHE A 14 -27.70 11.61 14.07
N ASP A 15 -27.55 12.92 13.81
CA ASP A 15 -26.74 13.81 14.66
C ASP A 15 -27.31 13.95 16.08
N GLU A 16 -28.63 13.85 16.24
CA GLU A 16 -29.29 13.85 17.55
C GLU A 16 -29.12 12.50 18.25
N MET A 17 -29.25 11.39 17.52
CA MET A 17 -29.05 10.04 18.04
C MET A 17 -27.62 9.85 18.59
N VAL A 18 -26.60 10.30 17.85
CA VAL A 18 -25.20 10.20 18.30
C VAL A 18 -24.95 11.00 19.57
N LYS A 19 -25.63 12.15 19.75
CA LYS A 19 -25.50 12.98 20.95
C LYS A 19 -26.27 12.44 22.15
N SER A 20 -27.45 11.89 21.91
CA SER A 20 -28.39 11.50 22.96
C SER A 20 -28.24 10.05 23.42
N ASP A 21 -27.96 9.12 22.49
CA ASP A 21 -28.01 7.69 22.76
C ASP A 21 -27.04 6.87 21.89
N VAL A 22 -25.76 7.25 21.92
CA VAL A 22 -24.69 6.53 21.19
C VAL A 22 -24.58 5.06 21.62
N GLN A 23 -24.94 4.73 22.87
CA GLN A 23 -24.84 3.36 23.35
C GLN A 23 -25.89 2.45 22.72
N ASN A 24 -27.12 2.94 22.56
CA ASN A 24 -28.16 2.20 21.84
C ASN A 24 -27.84 2.06 20.35
N LEU A 25 -27.22 3.07 19.74
CA LEU A 25 -26.68 2.96 18.39
C LEU A 25 -25.62 1.85 18.28
N ARG A 26 -24.69 1.76 19.24
CA ARG A 26 -23.70 0.67 19.28
C ARG A 26 -24.33 -0.71 19.42
N LEU A 27 -25.38 -0.85 20.23
CA LEU A 27 -26.12 -2.11 20.38
C LEU A 27 -26.75 -2.56 19.05
N HIS A 28 -27.41 -1.64 18.33
CA HIS A 28 -27.98 -1.93 17.02
C HIS A 28 -26.92 -2.15 15.95
N LEU A 29 -25.78 -1.44 16.02
CA LEU A 29 -24.63 -1.70 15.15
C LEU A 29 -23.98 -3.04 15.40
N ALA A 30 -24.01 -3.57 16.64
CA ALA A 30 -23.51 -4.91 16.96
C ALA A 30 -24.37 -6.00 16.30
N VAL A 31 -25.70 -5.82 16.28
CA VAL A 31 -26.64 -6.70 15.56
C VAL A 31 -26.44 -6.54 14.05
N GLY A 32 -26.57 -5.31 13.55
CA GLY A 32 -26.17 -4.90 12.22
C GLY A 32 -27.20 -4.12 11.43
N ILE A 33 -26.68 -3.37 10.44
CA ILE A 33 -27.51 -2.59 9.54
C ILE A 33 -28.11 -3.55 8.51
N PRO A 34 -29.45 -3.52 8.30
CA PRO A 34 -30.09 -4.28 7.23
C PRO A 34 -29.42 -3.99 5.88
N PRO A 35 -29.10 -5.03 5.06
CA PRO A 35 -28.37 -4.83 3.81
C PRO A 35 -28.97 -3.79 2.87
N SER A 36 -30.31 -3.74 2.79
CA SER A 36 -31.05 -2.77 1.96
C SER A 36 -30.92 -1.31 2.43
N LEU A 37 -30.52 -1.07 3.69
CA LEU A 37 -30.38 0.27 4.26
C LEU A 37 -28.93 0.77 4.26
N ARG A 38 -27.92 -0.11 4.13
CA ARG A 38 -26.50 0.26 4.22
C ARG A 38 -26.11 1.41 3.30
N GLY A 39 -26.54 1.36 2.04
CA GLY A 39 -26.26 2.40 1.06
C GLY A 39 -26.69 3.79 1.52
N MET A 40 -27.88 3.89 2.10
CA MET A 40 -28.42 5.14 2.64
C MET A 40 -27.74 5.52 3.96
N MET A 41 -27.55 4.56 4.87
CA MET A 41 -26.95 4.79 6.19
C MET A 41 -25.52 5.31 6.08
N TRP A 42 -24.69 4.70 5.23
CA TRP A 42 -23.31 5.13 5.03
C TRP A 42 -23.23 6.56 4.47
N GLN A 43 -24.17 6.97 3.62
CA GLN A 43 -24.27 8.35 3.15
C GLN A 43 -24.69 9.33 4.25
N ILE A 44 -25.61 8.92 5.14
CA ILE A 44 -26.04 9.72 6.28
C ILE A 44 -24.89 9.88 7.29
N PHE A 45 -24.22 8.78 7.65
CA PHE A 45 -23.13 8.78 8.63
C PHE A 45 -21.91 9.57 8.14
N SER A 46 -21.58 9.45 6.85
CA SER A 46 -20.51 10.24 6.23
C SER A 46 -20.90 11.69 5.93
N LYS A 47 -22.18 12.05 6.11
CA LYS A 47 -22.75 13.34 5.72
C LYS A 47 -22.49 13.67 4.25
N SER A 48 -22.64 12.67 3.38
CA SER A 48 -22.44 12.81 1.93
C SER A 48 -23.73 13.03 1.16
N ARG A 49 -24.90 12.68 1.73
CA ARG A 49 -26.20 12.63 1.04
C ARG A 49 -26.60 13.91 0.29
N ASP A 50 -26.22 15.08 0.78
CA ASP A 50 -26.58 16.38 0.19
C ASP A 50 -25.36 17.10 -0.41
N SER A 51 -24.38 16.36 -0.91
CA SER A 51 -23.13 16.91 -1.46
C SER A 51 -23.25 17.29 -2.94
N ASN A 52 -24.26 18.08 -3.30
CA ASN A 52 -24.54 18.49 -4.69
C ASN A 52 -23.32 19.05 -5.44
N GLU A 53 -22.44 19.77 -4.73
CA GLU A 53 -21.19 20.30 -5.29
C GLU A 53 -20.23 19.17 -5.72
N LEU A 54 -20.07 18.14 -4.90
CA LEU A 54 -19.22 16.97 -5.21
C LEU A 54 -19.81 16.13 -6.35
N GLU A 55 -21.13 16.02 -6.41
CA GLU A 55 -21.83 15.37 -7.53
C GLU A 55 -21.59 16.10 -8.85
N CYS A 56 -21.71 17.42 -8.85
CA CYS A 56 -21.40 18.24 -10.03
C CYS A 56 -19.92 18.11 -10.42
N GLU A 57 -19.02 18.13 -9.44
CA GLU A 57 -17.59 17.96 -9.68
C GLU A 57 -17.27 16.56 -10.22
N TYR A 58 -17.88 15.50 -9.71
CA TYR A 58 -17.76 14.15 -10.24
C TYR A 58 -18.08 14.12 -11.73
N ARG A 59 -19.23 14.68 -12.12
CA ARG A 59 -19.68 14.75 -13.52
C ARG A 59 -18.70 15.52 -14.41
N GLU A 60 -18.08 16.59 -13.93
CA GLU A 60 -17.05 17.32 -14.67
C GLU A 60 -15.72 16.54 -14.77
N LEU A 61 -15.31 15.86 -13.69
CA LEU A 61 -14.08 15.05 -13.67
C LEU A 61 -14.15 13.87 -14.64
N LEU A 62 -15.32 13.26 -14.82
CA LEU A 62 -15.50 12.15 -15.78
C LEU A 62 -15.19 12.54 -17.22
N LYS A 63 -15.39 13.81 -17.59
CA LYS A 63 -15.11 14.35 -18.94
C LYS A 63 -13.62 14.53 -19.22
N ARG A 64 -12.77 14.51 -18.18
CA ARG A 64 -11.32 14.73 -18.27
C ARG A 64 -10.58 13.39 -18.39
N THR A 65 -9.33 13.40 -18.85
CA THR A 65 -8.48 12.20 -18.92
C THR A 65 -7.54 12.13 -17.72
N SER A 66 -7.43 10.97 -17.08
CA SER A 66 -6.47 10.74 -15.98
C SER A 66 -5.16 10.15 -16.50
N PRO A 67 -3.98 10.57 -16.00
CA PRO A 67 -2.72 9.92 -16.34
C PRO A 67 -2.64 8.48 -15.81
N HIS A 68 -3.52 8.10 -14.88
CA HIS A 68 -3.50 6.79 -14.22
C HIS A 68 -4.39 5.72 -14.88
N GLU A 69 -5.15 6.05 -15.94
CA GLU A 69 -6.17 5.16 -16.50
C GLU A 69 -5.64 3.76 -16.87
N LYS A 70 -4.42 3.67 -17.42
CA LYS A 70 -3.80 2.38 -17.77
C LYS A 70 -3.58 1.49 -16.54
N ILE A 71 -3.09 2.07 -15.44
CA ILE A 71 -2.81 1.33 -14.20
C ILE A 71 -4.13 0.98 -13.52
N ILE A 72 -5.10 1.90 -13.51
CA ILE A 72 -6.45 1.67 -12.99
C ILE A 72 -7.05 0.44 -13.67
N ARG A 73 -7.14 0.40 -15.01
CA ARG A 73 -7.72 -0.72 -15.76
C ARG A 73 -7.06 -2.08 -15.47
N ARG A 74 -5.75 -2.10 -15.23
CA ARG A 74 -5.04 -3.33 -14.86
C ARG A 74 -5.48 -3.84 -13.49
N ASP A 75 -5.70 -2.93 -12.54
CA ASP A 75 -6.04 -3.28 -11.16
C ASP A 75 -7.53 -3.62 -10.97
N LEU A 76 -8.38 -3.02 -11.82
CA LEU A 76 -9.79 -3.37 -11.96
C LEU A 76 -10.00 -4.87 -12.24
N ALA A 77 -9.23 -5.44 -13.16
CA ALA A 77 -9.32 -6.86 -13.52
C ALA A 77 -9.01 -7.84 -12.37
N ARG A 78 -8.34 -7.37 -11.30
CA ARG A 78 -8.01 -8.16 -10.11
C ARG A 78 -8.80 -7.75 -8.85
N THR A 79 -9.74 -6.81 -8.98
CA THR A 79 -10.59 -6.36 -7.89
C THR A 79 -11.91 -7.12 -7.92
N PHE A 80 -12.11 -8.02 -6.95
CA PHE A 80 -13.27 -8.91 -6.85
C PHE A 80 -13.62 -9.67 -8.15
N PRO A 81 -12.64 -10.33 -8.80
CA PRO A 81 -12.82 -10.90 -10.14
C PRO A 81 -13.88 -12.02 -10.21
N THR A 82 -14.22 -12.62 -9.08
CA THR A 82 -15.23 -13.69 -8.97
C THR A 82 -16.60 -13.19 -8.52
N HIS A 83 -16.74 -11.90 -8.20
CA HIS A 83 -18.02 -11.35 -7.75
C HIS A 83 -18.91 -11.03 -8.96
N PRO A 84 -20.20 -11.44 -8.98
CA PRO A 84 -21.07 -11.29 -10.15
C PRO A 84 -21.15 -9.87 -10.72
N PHE A 85 -21.10 -8.85 -9.86
CA PHE A 85 -21.14 -7.44 -10.27
C PHE A 85 -19.84 -6.95 -10.95
N PHE A 86 -18.69 -7.58 -10.68
CA PHE A 86 -17.37 -7.13 -11.17
C PHE A 86 -16.69 -8.13 -12.12
N GLN A 87 -17.23 -9.35 -12.26
CA GLN A 87 -16.60 -10.43 -13.03
C GLN A 87 -16.58 -10.17 -14.53
N GLU A 88 -17.56 -9.41 -15.06
CA GLU A 88 -17.63 -9.12 -16.49
C GLU A 88 -16.62 -8.02 -16.85
N LYS A 89 -15.68 -8.38 -17.73
CA LYS A 89 -14.68 -7.45 -18.24
C LYS A 89 -15.39 -6.33 -19.02
N ASP A 90 -15.09 -5.09 -18.66
CA ASP A 90 -15.72 -3.89 -19.23
C ASP A 90 -17.26 -3.84 -19.04
N GLY A 91 -17.80 -4.66 -18.12
CA GLY A 91 -19.21 -4.62 -17.72
C GLY A 91 -19.53 -3.43 -16.81
N GLU A 92 -20.81 -3.27 -16.45
CA GLU A 92 -21.31 -2.12 -15.70
C GLU A 92 -20.54 -1.85 -14.40
N GLY A 93 -20.37 -2.87 -13.54
CA GLY A 93 -19.68 -2.69 -12.26
C GLY A 93 -18.21 -2.33 -12.41
N GLN A 94 -17.51 -2.86 -13.42
CA GLN A 94 -16.13 -2.48 -13.76
C GLN A 94 -16.06 -1.04 -14.27
N GLN A 95 -17.03 -0.61 -15.07
CA GLN A 95 -17.10 0.76 -15.58
C GLN A 95 -17.41 1.77 -14.47
N MET A 96 -18.33 1.46 -13.55
CA MET A 96 -18.61 2.27 -12.37
C MET A 96 -17.37 2.39 -11.48
N LEU A 97 -16.68 1.27 -11.22
CA LEU A 97 -15.44 1.26 -10.44
C LEU A 97 -14.33 2.07 -11.12
N PHE A 98 -14.19 1.95 -12.44
CA PHE A 98 -13.27 2.79 -13.23
C PHE A 98 -13.57 4.28 -13.06
N ASN A 99 -14.84 4.66 -13.23
CA ASN A 99 -15.28 6.05 -13.19
C ASN A 99 -14.97 6.73 -11.85
N VAL A 100 -15.31 6.08 -10.73
CA VAL A 100 -15.03 6.62 -9.39
C VAL A 100 -13.53 6.76 -9.15
N ILE A 101 -12.75 5.73 -9.44
CA ILE A 101 -11.30 5.74 -9.20
C ILE A 101 -10.60 6.77 -10.10
N LYS A 102 -11.01 6.86 -11.36
CA LYS A 102 -10.53 7.87 -12.31
C LYS A 102 -10.84 9.28 -11.80
N ALA A 103 -12.09 9.56 -11.45
CA ALA A 103 -12.50 10.87 -10.95
C ALA A 103 -11.73 11.24 -9.68
N TYR A 104 -11.63 10.31 -8.71
CA TYR A 104 -10.89 10.56 -7.48
C TYR A 104 -9.40 10.84 -7.72
N SER A 105 -8.77 10.14 -8.67
CA SER A 105 -7.37 10.39 -9.03
C SER A 105 -7.11 11.79 -9.61
N LEU A 106 -8.13 12.41 -10.19
CA LEU A 106 -8.09 13.77 -10.71
C LEU A 106 -8.45 14.82 -9.65
N PHE A 107 -9.34 14.45 -8.73
CA PHE A 107 -9.79 15.27 -7.61
C PHE A 107 -8.65 15.53 -6.61
N ASP A 108 -7.99 14.47 -6.14
CA ASP A 108 -6.84 14.58 -5.22
C ASP A 108 -5.56 14.11 -5.90
N GLN A 109 -4.92 14.99 -6.68
CA GLN A 109 -3.71 14.66 -7.43
C GLN A 109 -2.51 14.28 -6.57
N LYS A 110 -2.49 14.67 -5.29
CA LYS A 110 -1.42 14.30 -4.37
C LYS A 110 -1.51 12.82 -3.99
N VAL A 111 -2.72 12.28 -3.88
CA VAL A 111 -2.94 10.83 -3.78
C VAL A 111 -2.84 10.20 -5.17
N GLY A 112 -3.49 10.82 -6.16
CA GLY A 112 -3.62 10.30 -7.51
C GLY A 112 -4.30 8.94 -7.47
N TYR A 113 -3.60 7.92 -7.97
CA TYR A 113 -4.02 6.54 -7.87
C TYR A 113 -3.09 5.74 -6.94
N CYS A 114 -3.67 5.07 -5.95
CA CYS A 114 -2.96 4.14 -5.07
C CYS A 114 -3.60 2.75 -5.12
N GLN A 115 -2.75 1.72 -5.21
CA GLN A 115 -3.17 0.33 -5.20
C GLN A 115 -3.85 -0.03 -3.87
N GLY A 116 -4.99 -0.69 -3.96
CA GLY A 116 -5.82 -1.06 -2.80
C GLY A 116 -7.10 -0.24 -2.72
N LEU A 117 -7.08 1.00 -3.21
CA LEU A 117 -8.25 1.88 -3.25
C LEU A 117 -9.46 1.27 -4.02
N PRO A 118 -9.27 0.56 -5.15
CA PRO A 118 -10.39 -0.09 -5.83
C PRO A 118 -11.19 -1.07 -4.96
N PHE A 119 -10.57 -1.72 -3.96
CA PHE A 119 -11.28 -2.65 -3.08
C PHE A 119 -12.25 -1.91 -2.14
N VAL A 120 -11.83 -0.74 -1.62
CA VAL A 120 -12.70 0.14 -0.81
C VAL A 120 -13.89 0.61 -1.65
N VAL A 121 -13.63 1.12 -2.85
CA VAL A 121 -14.67 1.62 -3.76
C VAL A 121 -15.61 0.52 -4.22
N GLY A 122 -15.07 -0.67 -4.53
CA GLY A 122 -15.88 -1.82 -4.93
C GLY A 122 -16.89 -2.22 -3.85
N CYS A 123 -16.51 -2.21 -2.56
CA CYS A 123 -17.45 -2.50 -1.47
C CYS A 123 -18.58 -1.48 -1.35
N LEU A 124 -18.27 -0.19 -1.59
CA LEU A 124 -19.28 0.87 -1.59
C LEU A 124 -20.25 0.73 -2.77
N LEU A 125 -19.74 0.39 -3.97
CA LEU A 125 -20.54 0.21 -5.18
C LEU A 125 -21.56 -0.93 -5.08
N LEU A 126 -21.34 -1.91 -4.20
CA LEU A 126 -22.33 -2.95 -3.93
C LEU A 126 -23.58 -2.45 -3.20
N HIS A 127 -23.56 -1.21 -2.69
CA HIS A 127 -24.64 -0.66 -1.86
C HIS A 127 -25.20 0.68 -2.36
N MET A 128 -24.53 1.37 -3.27
CA MET A 128 -24.95 2.68 -3.76
C MET A 128 -24.37 2.99 -5.16
N PRO A 129 -24.99 3.89 -5.94
CA PRO A 129 -24.49 4.29 -7.26
C PRO A 129 -23.15 5.02 -7.19
N ASP A 130 -22.41 5.06 -8.30
CA ASP A 130 -21.04 5.56 -8.40
C ASP A 130 -20.90 7.04 -8.01
N GLU A 131 -21.84 7.90 -8.37
CA GLU A 131 -21.87 9.32 -7.96
C GLU A 131 -21.93 9.47 -6.41
N ALA A 132 -22.75 8.66 -5.75
CA ALA A 132 -22.82 8.62 -4.29
C ALA A 132 -21.53 8.03 -3.69
N VAL A 133 -20.97 6.98 -4.30
CA VAL A 133 -19.69 6.41 -3.87
C VAL A 133 -18.56 7.43 -3.94
N PHE A 134 -18.49 8.24 -4.99
CA PHE A 134 -17.49 9.30 -5.10
C PHE A 134 -17.62 10.29 -3.93
N CYS A 135 -18.84 10.73 -3.60
CA CYS A 135 -19.08 11.63 -2.47
C CYS A 135 -18.65 11.00 -1.14
N VAL A 136 -19.05 9.76 -0.88
CA VAL A 136 -18.66 9.01 0.32
C VAL A 136 -17.15 8.82 0.40
N LEU A 137 -16.50 8.53 -0.72
CA LEU A 137 -15.05 8.35 -0.80
C LEU A 137 -14.30 9.64 -0.43
N VAL A 138 -14.75 10.80 -0.95
CA VAL A 138 -14.19 12.10 -0.58
C VAL A 138 -14.31 12.34 0.92
N LYS A 139 -15.45 12.00 1.54
CA LYS A 139 -15.64 12.11 3.00
C LYS A 139 -14.74 11.16 3.78
N LEU A 140 -14.61 9.90 3.34
CA LEU A 140 -13.70 8.92 3.96
C LEU A 140 -12.24 9.40 3.95
N MET A 141 -11.82 10.02 2.85
CA MET A 141 -10.46 10.51 2.68
C MET A 141 -10.20 11.74 3.54
N SER A 142 -11.12 12.70 3.53
CA SER A 142 -10.97 13.97 4.25
C SER A 142 -11.32 13.89 5.74
N HIS A 143 -12.54 13.44 6.08
CA HIS A 143 -13.08 13.51 7.44
C HIS A 143 -12.71 12.28 8.29
N TYR A 144 -12.58 11.10 7.68
CA TYR A 144 -12.22 9.86 8.40
C TYR A 144 -10.71 9.61 8.43
N GLY A 145 -9.92 10.50 7.83
CA GLY A 145 -8.45 10.45 7.85
C GLY A 145 -7.86 9.29 7.07
N LEU A 146 -8.57 8.73 6.08
CA LEU A 146 -8.03 7.63 5.28
C LEU A 146 -7.02 8.09 4.23
N ARG A 147 -7.03 9.37 3.83
CA ARG A 147 -6.17 9.93 2.78
C ARG A 147 -4.69 9.58 2.92
N GLY A 148 -4.13 9.70 4.12
CA GLY A 148 -2.70 9.44 4.37
C GLY A 148 -2.31 7.95 4.35
N HIS A 149 -3.25 7.03 4.12
CA HIS A 149 -2.91 5.64 3.79
C HIS A 149 -2.53 5.48 2.31
N PHE A 150 -2.94 6.43 1.47
CA PHE A 150 -2.85 6.36 0.01
C PHE A 150 -1.93 7.42 -0.59
N THR A 151 -1.45 8.37 0.20
CA THR A 151 -0.40 9.31 -0.20
C THR A 151 0.90 8.56 -0.53
N PRO A 152 1.80 9.13 -1.34
CA PRO A 152 3.08 8.48 -1.68
C PRO A 152 3.94 8.14 -0.45
N GLN A 153 3.83 8.92 0.62
CA GLN A 153 4.55 8.70 1.87
C GLN A 153 3.84 7.72 2.82
N MET A 154 2.56 7.40 2.58
CA MET A 154 1.77 6.47 3.38
C MET A 154 1.82 6.76 4.89
N GLU A 155 1.90 8.04 5.27
CA GLU A 155 2.20 8.47 6.64
C GLU A 155 1.21 7.91 7.66
N THR A 156 -0.09 7.90 7.33
CA THR A 156 -1.12 7.37 8.22
C THR A 156 -1.08 5.85 8.26
N LEU A 157 -0.77 5.18 7.16
CA LEU A 157 -0.64 3.71 7.16
C LEU A 157 0.52 3.26 8.07
N HIS A 158 1.68 3.90 7.95
CA HIS A 158 2.83 3.57 8.79
C HIS A 158 2.55 3.84 10.27
N GLU A 159 1.87 4.95 10.60
CA GLU A 159 1.42 5.24 11.95
C GLU A 159 0.42 4.18 12.46
N ARG A 160 -0.56 3.76 11.65
CA ARG A 160 -1.53 2.72 12.02
C ARG A 160 -0.87 1.37 12.27
N LEU A 161 0.09 0.97 11.43
CA LEU A 161 0.85 -0.26 11.61
C LEU A 161 1.66 -0.22 12.90
N TYR A 162 2.28 0.91 13.23
CA TYR A 162 2.97 1.11 14.49
C TYR A 162 2.02 1.06 15.70
N GLN A 163 0.87 1.74 15.60
CA GLN A 163 -0.15 1.69 16.65
C GLN A 163 -0.63 0.27 16.90
N PHE A 164 -0.92 -0.48 15.84
CA PHE A 164 -1.31 -1.87 15.91
C PHE A 164 -0.23 -2.73 16.57
N ASP A 165 1.04 -2.55 16.20
CA ASP A 165 2.18 -3.26 16.80
C ASP A 165 2.26 -3.04 18.32
N GLN A 166 2.20 -1.77 18.76
CA GLN A 166 2.26 -1.41 20.17
C GLN A 166 1.03 -1.91 20.97
N LEU A 167 -0.14 -1.92 20.35
CA LEU A 167 -1.35 -2.46 20.96
C LEU A 167 -1.31 -3.99 21.03
N LEU A 168 -0.74 -4.65 20.02
CA LEU A 168 -0.54 -6.10 20.00
C LEU A 168 0.41 -6.52 21.13
N LEU A 169 1.51 -5.78 21.34
CA LEU A 169 2.41 -5.97 22.46
C LEU A 169 1.68 -5.87 23.82
N GLN A 170 0.79 -4.89 23.96
CA GLN A 170 0.05 -4.66 25.21
C GLN A 170 -1.02 -5.71 25.49
N THR A 171 -1.69 -6.19 24.43
CA THR A 171 -2.88 -7.05 24.57
C THR A 171 -2.60 -8.53 24.38
N LEU A 172 -1.65 -8.89 23.51
CA LEU A 172 -1.27 -10.25 23.15
C LEU A 172 0.27 -10.42 23.15
N PRO A 173 0.96 -10.19 24.29
CA PRO A 173 2.42 -10.14 24.35
C PRO A 173 3.11 -11.44 23.89
N GLN A 174 2.47 -12.59 24.10
CA GLN A 174 2.98 -13.89 23.63
C GLN A 174 3.00 -13.98 22.11
N VAL A 175 1.93 -13.52 21.45
CA VAL A 175 1.85 -13.49 19.98
C VAL A 175 2.84 -12.49 19.43
N HIS A 176 2.90 -11.28 20.00
CA HIS A 176 3.87 -10.27 19.60
C HIS A 176 5.31 -10.80 19.67
N LYS A 177 5.71 -11.39 20.81
CA LYS A 177 7.05 -11.95 20.99
C LYS A 177 7.32 -13.10 20.01
N HIS A 178 6.33 -13.94 19.73
CA HIS A 178 6.45 -15.02 18.75
C HIS A 178 6.73 -14.48 17.35
N LEU A 179 5.97 -13.49 16.90
CA LEU A 179 6.18 -12.84 15.61
C LEU A 179 7.54 -12.13 15.54
N GLU A 180 7.93 -11.42 16.59
CA GLU A 180 9.23 -10.75 16.69
C GLU A 180 10.40 -11.74 16.62
N THR A 181 10.30 -12.89 17.30
CA THR A 181 11.32 -13.96 17.27
C THR A 181 11.49 -14.52 15.86
N HIS A 182 10.42 -14.54 15.06
CA HIS A 182 10.43 -14.94 13.65
C HIS A 182 10.73 -13.76 12.70
N GLY A 183 11.01 -12.56 13.20
CA GLY A 183 11.29 -11.38 12.37
C GLY A 183 10.08 -10.87 11.57
N ILE A 184 8.86 -11.25 11.93
CA ILE A 184 7.63 -10.85 11.24
C ILE A 184 7.17 -9.49 11.76
N LYS A 185 7.10 -8.51 10.86
CA LYS A 185 6.60 -7.17 11.15
C LYS A 185 5.18 -6.99 10.62
N PRO A 186 4.33 -6.16 11.26
CA PRO A 186 2.98 -5.87 10.77
C PRO A 186 2.92 -5.38 9.31
N THR A 187 3.94 -4.66 8.83
CA THR A 187 4.04 -4.22 7.42
C THR A 187 3.96 -5.37 6.42
N MET A 188 4.33 -6.58 6.81
CA MET A 188 4.34 -7.78 5.96
C MET A 188 2.95 -8.37 5.74
N TYR A 189 2.01 -8.16 6.66
CA TYR A 189 0.70 -8.84 6.62
C TYR A 189 -0.52 -7.92 6.83
N ALA A 190 -0.39 -6.85 7.61
CA ALA A 190 -1.52 -6.00 8.01
C ALA A 190 -1.70 -4.77 7.10
N SER A 191 -0.77 -4.47 6.20
CA SER A 191 -0.86 -3.28 5.32
C SER A 191 -2.16 -3.26 4.51
N GLN A 192 -2.58 -4.42 3.96
CA GLN A 192 -3.84 -4.53 3.23
C GLN A 192 -5.07 -4.43 4.14
N TRP A 193 -4.98 -4.82 5.41
CA TRP A 193 -6.11 -4.70 6.35
C TRP A 193 -6.50 -3.22 6.53
N PHE A 194 -5.51 -2.35 6.72
CA PHE A 194 -5.75 -0.92 6.91
C PHE A 194 -6.02 -0.19 5.59
N MET A 195 -5.23 -0.44 4.53
CA MET A 195 -5.44 0.24 3.25
C MET A 195 -6.76 -0.11 2.59
N THR A 196 -7.23 -1.35 2.73
CA THR A 196 -8.45 -1.81 2.05
C THR A 196 -9.66 -1.87 2.98
N LEU A 197 -9.55 -1.43 4.24
CA LEU A 197 -10.60 -1.65 5.25
C LEU A 197 -11.01 -3.13 5.30
N PHE A 198 -10.01 -4.01 5.30
CA PHE A 198 -10.11 -5.48 5.23
C PHE A 198 -10.66 -6.08 3.93
N SER A 199 -11.10 -5.27 2.96
CA SER A 199 -11.81 -5.76 1.77
C SER A 199 -10.98 -6.57 0.77
N TYR A 200 -9.66 -6.69 0.92
CA TYR A 200 -8.83 -7.47 0.00
C TYR A 200 -9.09 -9.00 0.02
N ARG A 201 -9.15 -9.61 1.21
CA ARG A 201 -9.28 -11.07 1.40
C ARG A 201 -10.37 -11.46 2.40
N CYS A 202 -10.92 -10.49 3.14
CA CYS A 202 -11.97 -10.75 4.10
C CYS A 202 -13.30 -11.00 3.38
N PRO A 203 -14.12 -11.98 3.81
CA PRO A 203 -15.47 -12.18 3.29
C PRO A 203 -16.32 -10.91 3.34
N PHE A 204 -17.12 -10.67 2.29
CA PHE A 204 -17.93 -9.46 2.15
C PHE A 204 -18.83 -9.19 3.36
N GLU A 205 -19.50 -10.22 3.89
CA GLU A 205 -20.37 -10.07 5.06
C GLU A 205 -19.63 -9.46 6.26
N LEU A 206 -18.37 -9.84 6.50
CA LEU A 206 -17.55 -9.26 7.56
C LEU A 206 -17.09 -7.85 7.21
N VAL A 207 -16.68 -7.62 5.95
CA VAL A 207 -16.24 -6.31 5.45
C VAL A 207 -17.34 -5.27 5.62
N PHE A 208 -18.59 -5.61 5.32
CA PHE A 208 -19.69 -4.65 5.45
C PHE A 208 -19.92 -4.26 6.91
N ARG A 209 -19.69 -5.16 7.87
CA ARG A 209 -19.71 -4.80 9.30
C ARG A 209 -18.54 -3.90 9.69
N VAL A 210 -17.36 -4.09 9.10
CA VAL A 210 -16.23 -3.16 9.27
C VAL A 210 -16.62 -1.76 8.79
N PHE A 211 -17.24 -1.66 7.61
CA PHE A 211 -17.70 -0.38 7.07
C PHE A 211 -18.77 0.28 7.95
N ASP A 212 -19.78 -0.48 8.40
CA ASP A 212 -20.81 0.00 9.34
C ASP A 212 -20.18 0.71 10.54
N LEU A 213 -19.13 0.11 11.13
CA LEU A 213 -18.43 0.66 12.27
C LEU A 213 -17.47 1.80 11.91
N VAL A 214 -16.77 1.73 10.77
CA VAL A 214 -15.87 2.83 10.33
C VAL A 214 -16.65 4.13 10.17
N PHE A 215 -17.87 4.08 9.64
CA PHE A 215 -18.71 5.27 9.47
C PHE A 215 -19.24 5.87 10.77
N VAL A 216 -19.29 5.11 11.87
CA VAL A 216 -19.82 5.62 13.16
C VAL A 216 -18.70 5.89 14.17
N GLU A 217 -17.74 4.97 14.29
CA GLU A 217 -16.64 5.02 15.28
C GLU A 217 -15.38 5.68 14.71
N GLY A 218 -15.31 5.89 13.40
CA GLY A 218 -14.14 6.41 12.70
C GLY A 218 -13.10 5.35 12.35
N SER A 219 -12.07 5.74 11.57
CA SER A 219 -11.06 4.80 11.03
C SER A 219 -10.20 4.10 12.09
N SER A 220 -10.16 4.59 13.33
CA SER A 220 -9.41 3.95 14.40
C SER A 220 -9.95 2.58 14.80
N ILE A 221 -11.24 2.30 14.54
CA ILE A 221 -11.87 1.01 14.82
C ILE A 221 -11.22 -0.16 14.05
N LEU A 222 -10.49 0.12 12.97
CA LEU A 222 -9.72 -0.88 12.25
C LEU A 222 -8.68 -1.57 13.16
N LEU A 223 -8.15 -0.85 14.15
CA LEU A 223 -7.23 -1.42 15.14
C LEU A 223 -7.93 -2.46 16.01
N ASN A 224 -9.17 -2.20 16.43
CA ASN A 224 -9.98 -3.15 17.18
C ASN A 224 -10.21 -4.44 16.40
N PHE A 225 -10.62 -4.32 15.13
CA PHE A 225 -10.83 -5.48 14.26
C PHE A 225 -9.53 -6.26 14.04
N ALA A 226 -8.40 -5.57 13.84
CA ALA A 226 -7.10 -6.23 13.72
C ALA A 226 -6.73 -7.00 14.99
N LEU A 227 -6.90 -6.41 16.18
CA LEU A 227 -6.63 -7.09 17.46
C LEU A 227 -7.58 -8.26 17.72
N ALA A 228 -8.87 -8.12 17.40
CA ALA A 228 -9.85 -9.19 17.49
C ALA A 228 -9.48 -10.38 16.61
N LEU A 229 -9.03 -10.10 15.38
CA LEU A 229 -8.57 -11.11 14.44
C LEU A 229 -7.33 -11.86 14.97
N MET A 230 -6.35 -11.13 15.53
CA MET A 230 -5.16 -11.72 16.15
C MET A 230 -5.51 -12.55 17.40
N LYS A 231 -6.37 -12.03 18.27
CA LYS A 231 -6.77 -12.71 19.52
C LYS A 231 -7.49 -14.01 19.25
N LYS A 232 -8.44 -14.01 18.31
CA LYS A 232 -9.21 -15.21 17.99
C LYS A 232 -8.35 -16.31 17.37
N ASN A 233 -7.28 -15.94 16.66
CA ASN A 233 -6.32 -16.87 16.08
C ASN A 233 -5.10 -17.17 16.97
N GLN A 234 -5.03 -16.65 18.21
CA GLN A 234 -3.84 -16.73 19.06
C GLN A 234 -3.27 -18.15 19.18
N LYS A 235 -4.12 -19.15 19.44
CA LYS A 235 -3.68 -20.54 19.59
C LYS A 235 -3.05 -21.09 18.30
N THR A 236 -3.60 -20.73 17.14
CA THR A 236 -3.05 -21.14 15.85
C THR A 236 -1.72 -20.45 15.59
N LEU A 237 -1.66 -19.13 15.78
CA LEU A 237 -0.46 -18.32 15.52
C LEU A 237 0.76 -18.80 16.32
N LEU A 238 0.59 -19.16 17.59
CA LEU A 238 1.68 -19.61 18.46
C LEU A 238 2.26 -20.99 18.08
N ASN A 239 1.60 -21.73 17.20
CA ASN A 239 2.04 -23.05 16.74
C ASN A 239 2.62 -23.03 15.32
N LEU A 240 2.69 -21.87 14.68
CA LEU A 240 3.17 -21.73 13.30
C LEU A 240 4.60 -21.15 13.27
N GLU A 241 5.38 -21.54 12.27
CA GLU A 241 6.71 -21.02 11.97
C GLU A 241 6.66 -19.94 10.88
N PHE A 242 7.78 -19.28 10.57
CA PHE A 242 7.85 -18.09 9.71
C PHE A 242 7.06 -18.20 8.39
N GLU A 243 7.38 -19.18 7.53
CA GLU A 243 6.76 -19.31 6.21
C GLU A 243 5.24 -19.58 6.34
N THR A 244 4.88 -20.48 7.24
CA THR A 244 3.48 -20.86 7.51
C THR A 244 2.68 -19.71 8.14
N LEU A 245 3.31 -18.83 8.90
CA LEU A 245 2.67 -17.63 9.47
C LEU A 245 2.25 -16.66 8.37
N LEU A 246 3.14 -16.35 7.43
CA LEU A 246 2.85 -15.43 6.32
C LEU A 246 1.76 -15.99 5.39
N GLU A 247 1.82 -17.29 5.09
CA GLU A 247 0.76 -17.97 4.35
C GLU A 247 -0.59 -17.91 5.09
N PHE A 248 -0.58 -18.18 6.40
CA PHE A 248 -1.76 -18.14 7.24
C PHE A 248 -2.40 -16.74 7.28
N PHE A 249 -1.59 -15.69 7.47
CA PHE A 249 -2.06 -14.30 7.40
C PHE A 249 -2.69 -13.95 6.06
N SER A 250 -2.13 -14.48 4.96
CA SER A 250 -2.58 -14.14 3.60
C SER A 250 -3.88 -14.84 3.22
N ASN A 251 -4.07 -16.08 3.67
CA ASN A 251 -5.10 -16.97 3.12
C ASN A 251 -6.15 -17.43 4.13
N ARG A 252 -5.82 -17.53 5.42
CA ARG A 252 -6.60 -18.30 6.40
C ARG A 252 -6.98 -17.56 7.67
N ILE A 253 -6.43 -16.36 7.88
CA ILE A 253 -6.65 -15.59 9.11
C ILE A 253 -8.14 -15.31 9.37
N PHE A 254 -8.95 -15.15 8.32
CA PHE A 254 -10.38 -14.88 8.41
C PHE A 254 -11.24 -16.14 8.59
N ASP A 255 -10.67 -17.34 8.40
CA ASP A 255 -11.40 -18.63 8.51
C ASP A 255 -12.07 -18.79 9.88
N VAL A 256 -11.52 -18.14 10.91
CA VAL A 256 -12.04 -18.18 12.30
C VAL A 256 -13.40 -17.47 12.47
N TYR A 257 -13.82 -16.70 11.47
CA TYR A 257 -15.13 -16.04 11.39
C TYR A 257 -15.91 -16.52 10.13
N GLN A 258 -15.42 -17.57 9.46
CA GLN A 258 -16.14 -18.19 8.35
C GLN A 258 -16.96 -19.37 8.86
N VAL A 259 -18.24 -19.35 8.52
CA VAL A 259 -19.25 -20.33 8.94
C VAL A 259 -18.81 -21.76 8.58
N ARG A 260 -18.67 -22.63 9.59
CA ARG A 260 -18.57 -24.09 9.37
C ARG A 260 -19.91 -24.80 9.59
N ASP A 261 -20.81 -24.22 10.38
CA ASP A 261 -22.12 -24.78 10.69
C ASP A 261 -23.17 -23.67 10.72
N TYR A 262 -24.36 -23.91 10.18
CA TYR A 262 -25.50 -22.99 9.96
C TYR A 262 -26.05 -22.30 11.24
N VAL A 263 -25.22 -21.56 11.98
CA VAL A 263 -25.62 -20.72 13.12
C VAL A 263 -25.49 -19.26 12.70
N ALA A 264 -26.63 -18.55 12.72
CA ALA A 264 -26.87 -17.31 12.00
C ALA A 264 -26.21 -16.03 12.57
N ASP A 265 -25.28 -16.12 13.53
CA ASP A 265 -24.88 -14.94 14.36
C ASP A 265 -23.38 -14.53 14.27
N GLU A 266 -22.57 -15.10 13.37
CA GLU A 266 -21.11 -14.86 13.39
C GLU A 266 -20.61 -13.50 12.85
N PRO A 267 -21.24 -12.82 11.87
CA PRO A 267 -20.85 -11.44 11.55
C PRO A 267 -20.98 -10.50 12.76
N ALA A 268 -21.93 -10.78 13.66
CA ALA A 268 -22.04 -10.09 14.94
C ALA A 268 -20.90 -10.46 15.89
N ALA A 269 -20.37 -11.70 15.83
CA ALA A 269 -19.22 -12.10 16.62
C ALA A 269 -17.95 -11.31 16.27
N PHE A 270 -17.71 -10.98 14.99
CA PHE A 270 -16.55 -10.15 14.63
C PHE A 270 -16.64 -8.73 15.18
N VAL A 271 -17.83 -8.13 15.12
CA VAL A 271 -18.11 -6.80 15.72
C VAL A 271 -18.02 -6.86 17.24
N HIS A 272 -18.60 -7.88 17.87
CA HIS A 272 -18.55 -8.09 19.30
C HIS A 272 -17.11 -8.25 19.79
N ASP A 273 -16.31 -9.09 19.13
CA ASP A 273 -14.90 -9.31 19.47
C ASP A 273 -14.09 -8.01 19.30
N ALA A 274 -14.40 -7.17 18.29
CA ALA A 274 -13.79 -5.86 18.10
C ALA A 274 -14.16 -4.86 19.22
N TYR A 275 -15.44 -4.78 19.61
CA TYR A 275 -15.88 -3.95 20.74
C TYR A 275 -15.32 -4.42 22.09
N GLY A 276 -14.88 -5.67 22.20
CA GLY A 276 -14.16 -6.19 23.36
C GLY A 276 -12.82 -5.49 23.65
N PHE A 277 -12.27 -4.73 22.70
CA PHE A 277 -11.07 -3.91 22.91
C PHE A 277 -11.44 -2.45 23.18
N ASN A 278 -11.08 -1.93 24.34
CA ASN A 278 -11.29 -0.52 24.65
C ASN A 278 -10.00 0.28 24.37
N ILE A 279 -9.89 0.80 23.16
CA ILE A 279 -8.78 1.67 22.75
C ILE A 279 -9.23 3.13 22.91
N THR A 280 -8.62 3.85 23.84
CA THR A 280 -8.98 5.26 24.08
C THR A 280 -8.22 6.19 23.14
N ALA A 281 -8.84 7.33 22.76
CA ALA A 281 -8.19 8.36 21.97
C ALA A 281 -6.87 8.86 22.62
N ARG A 282 -6.84 8.97 23.95
CA ARG A 282 -5.65 9.37 24.72
C ARG A 282 -4.52 8.35 24.60
N GLN A 283 -4.85 7.06 24.58
CA GLN A 283 -3.86 5.99 24.37
C GLN A 283 -3.26 6.07 22.96
N LEU A 284 -4.11 6.24 21.94
CA LEU A 284 -3.64 6.41 20.55
C LEU A 284 -2.77 7.65 20.41
N GLU A 285 -3.17 8.80 20.96
CA GLU A 285 -2.38 10.04 20.90
C GLU A 285 -0.99 9.85 21.53
N LYS A 286 -0.90 9.12 22.65
CA LYS A 286 0.39 8.78 23.28
C LYS A 286 1.26 7.94 22.35
N ILE A 287 0.69 6.93 21.69
CA ILE A 287 1.41 6.07 20.76
C ILE A 287 1.84 6.85 19.51
N SER A 288 0.98 7.71 18.97
CA SER A 288 1.29 8.61 17.84
C SER A 288 2.44 9.55 18.15
N LYS A 289 2.48 10.16 19.34
CA LYS A 289 3.60 11.01 19.77
C LYS A 289 4.91 10.22 19.83
N LYS A 290 4.87 8.97 20.31
CA LYS A 290 6.04 8.09 20.34
C LYS A 290 6.51 7.78 18.91
N TYR A 291 5.59 7.40 18.01
CA TYR A 291 5.89 7.16 16.60
C TYR A 291 6.54 8.37 15.92
N ALA A 292 5.99 9.58 16.13
CA ALA A 292 6.53 10.79 15.54
C ALA A 292 7.99 11.07 15.97
N VAL A 293 8.33 10.82 17.23
CA VAL A 293 9.70 10.97 17.74
C VAL A 293 10.63 9.92 17.13
N GLU A 294 10.21 8.66 17.08
CA GLU A 294 11.00 7.55 16.52
C GLU A 294 11.22 7.73 15.02
N SER A 295 10.17 8.04 14.25
CA SER A 295 10.24 8.30 12.82
C SER A 295 11.13 9.51 12.51
N ALA A 296 11.04 10.60 13.28
CA ALA A 296 11.92 11.75 13.10
C ALA A 296 13.39 11.43 13.40
N LYS A 297 13.66 10.54 14.37
CA LYS A 297 15.01 10.06 14.67
C LYS A 297 15.53 9.18 13.52
N GLU A 298 14.73 8.24 13.03
CA GLU A 298 15.10 7.38 11.91
C GLU A 298 15.35 8.16 10.62
N ALA A 299 14.53 9.15 10.30
CA ALA A 299 14.73 10.03 9.15
C ALA A 299 16.05 10.82 9.23
N LYS A 300 16.44 11.26 10.44
CA LYS A 300 17.75 11.91 10.67
C LYS A 300 18.92 10.95 10.53
N LEU A 301 18.74 9.65 10.83
CA LEU A 301 19.77 8.62 10.64
C LEU A 301 19.93 8.23 9.17
N HIS A 302 18.83 8.14 8.41
CA HIS A 302 18.87 7.80 6.99
C HIS A 302 19.46 8.92 6.13
N SER A 303 19.28 10.20 6.49
CA SER A 303 19.78 11.33 5.70
C SER A 303 21.30 11.30 5.45
N PRO A 304 22.17 11.06 6.46
CA PRO A 304 23.60 10.85 6.24
C PRO A 304 23.93 9.59 5.45
N GLU A 305 23.21 8.49 5.67
CA GLU A 305 23.44 7.23 4.95
C GLU A 305 23.14 7.39 3.45
N ASP A 306 22.06 8.10 3.12
CA ASP A 306 21.70 8.42 1.73
C ASP A 306 22.73 9.32 1.07
N GLN A 307 23.30 10.29 1.81
CA GLN A 307 24.41 11.11 1.31
C GLN A 307 25.64 10.27 0.99
N LEU A 308 26.03 9.36 1.90
CA LEU A 308 27.15 8.45 1.68
C LEU A 308 26.91 7.50 0.51
N ARG A 309 25.69 6.98 0.36
CA ARG A 309 25.33 6.13 -0.79
C ARG A 309 25.44 6.88 -2.11
N ARG A 310 25.01 8.14 -2.18
CA ARG A 310 25.17 8.99 -3.38
C ARG A 310 26.64 9.23 -3.70
N GLN A 311 27.44 9.58 -2.69
CA GLN A 311 28.89 9.79 -2.87
C GLN A 311 29.58 8.51 -3.35
N ASN A 312 29.22 7.35 -2.81
CA ASN A 312 29.76 6.06 -3.25
C ASN A 312 29.38 5.74 -4.70
N ALA A 313 28.14 6.04 -5.12
CA ALA A 313 27.72 5.85 -6.50
C ALA A 313 28.50 6.75 -7.47
N GLU A 314 28.70 8.03 -7.13
CA GLU A 314 29.51 8.96 -7.92
C GLU A 314 30.98 8.53 -8.02
N LEU A 315 31.57 8.08 -6.91
CA LEU A 315 32.93 7.56 -6.88
C LEU A 315 33.07 6.31 -7.75
N ALA A 316 32.12 5.37 -7.68
CA ALA A 316 32.12 4.17 -8.51
C ALA A 316 31.98 4.50 -10.01
N GLU A 317 31.24 5.55 -10.38
CA GLU A 317 31.16 6.01 -11.76
C GLU A 317 32.46 6.68 -12.23
N LYS A 318 33.12 7.46 -11.37
CA LYS A 318 34.45 8.01 -11.65
C LYS A 318 35.50 6.91 -11.81
N LEU A 319 35.44 5.88 -10.97
CA LEU A 319 36.36 4.74 -11.02
C LEU A 319 36.21 3.98 -12.34
N ARG A 320 34.97 3.68 -12.75
CA ARG A 320 34.68 3.06 -14.05
C ARG A 320 35.18 3.88 -15.23
N ARG A 321 35.02 5.21 -15.19
CA ARG A 321 35.55 6.11 -16.23
C ARG A 321 37.08 6.07 -16.29
N MET A 322 37.73 6.07 -15.13
CA MET A 322 39.19 6.04 -15.04
C MET A 322 39.76 4.70 -15.50
N GLU A 323 39.15 3.58 -15.12
CA GLU A 323 39.51 2.23 -15.60
C GLU A 323 39.37 2.12 -17.12
N HIS A 324 38.28 2.64 -17.69
CA HIS A 324 38.11 2.65 -19.13
C HIS A 324 39.20 3.46 -19.84
N SER A 325 39.51 4.65 -19.33
CA SER A 325 40.59 5.51 -19.83
C SER A 325 41.96 4.84 -19.71
N PHE A 326 42.22 4.15 -18.60
CA PHE A 326 43.47 3.42 -18.38
C PHE A 326 43.64 2.26 -19.36
N ASN A 327 42.58 1.49 -19.62
CA ASN A 327 42.61 0.39 -20.58
C ASN A 327 42.91 0.89 -22.00
N ILE A 328 42.28 2.00 -22.42
CA ILE A 328 42.57 2.63 -23.73
C ILE A 328 44.04 3.04 -23.80
N LEU A 329 44.55 3.72 -22.76
CA LEU A 329 45.93 4.17 -22.73
C LEU A 329 46.93 3.01 -22.73
N GLN A 330 46.56 1.88 -22.12
CA GLN A 330 47.35 0.67 -22.09
C GLN A 330 47.44 0.01 -23.48
N ASP A 331 46.32 -0.05 -24.21
CA ASP A 331 46.28 -0.54 -25.58
C ASP A 331 47.13 0.35 -26.51
N GLU A 332 46.97 1.68 -26.41
CA GLU A 332 47.80 2.64 -27.17
C GLU A 332 49.29 2.47 -26.87
N HIS A 333 49.66 2.24 -25.61
CA HIS A 333 51.05 2.00 -25.23
C HIS A 333 51.59 0.69 -25.81
N GLN A 334 50.78 -0.37 -25.86
CA GLN A 334 51.18 -1.64 -26.50
C GLN A 334 51.40 -1.45 -28.00
N ASP A 335 50.50 -0.74 -28.69
CA ASP A 335 50.63 -0.45 -30.12
C ASP A 335 51.91 0.34 -30.43
N VAL A 336 52.21 1.39 -29.64
CA VAL A 336 53.44 2.16 -29.79
C VAL A 336 54.67 1.29 -29.55
N ALA A 337 54.65 0.41 -28.56
CA ALA A 337 55.75 -0.52 -28.30
C ALA A 337 55.97 -1.49 -29.48
N HIS A 338 54.90 -2.02 -30.06
CA HIS A 338 54.95 -2.88 -31.25
C HIS A 338 55.53 -2.12 -32.46
N GLN A 339 55.08 -0.89 -32.71
CA GLN A 339 55.63 -0.03 -33.77
C GLN A 339 57.12 0.24 -33.57
N LEU A 340 57.54 0.55 -32.33
CA LEU A 340 58.94 0.81 -32.00
C LEU A 340 59.84 -0.41 -32.29
N ILE A 341 59.36 -1.61 -31.97
CA ILE A 341 60.07 -2.87 -32.27
C ILE A 341 60.20 -3.07 -33.78
N SER A 342 59.12 -2.86 -34.54
CA SER A 342 59.12 -2.97 -36.00
C SER A 342 60.11 -2.00 -36.64
N VAL A 343 60.05 -0.72 -36.26
CA VAL A 343 60.96 0.32 -36.78
C VAL A 343 62.40 0.00 -36.42
N LYS A 344 62.68 -0.50 -35.21
CA LYS A 344 64.03 -0.94 -34.83
C LYS A 344 64.54 -2.12 -35.68
N MET A 345 63.67 -3.08 -36.02
CA MET A 345 64.03 -4.20 -36.90
C MET A 345 64.35 -3.73 -38.32
N GLU A 346 63.52 -2.85 -38.90
CA GLU A 346 63.76 -2.26 -40.22
C GLU A 346 65.05 -1.43 -40.24
N MET A 347 65.30 -0.65 -39.19
CA MET A 347 66.51 0.17 -39.06
C MET A 347 67.77 -0.71 -38.99
N ALA A 348 67.69 -1.87 -38.32
CA ALA A 348 68.79 -2.84 -38.28
C ALA A 348 69.04 -3.45 -39.67
N GLN A 349 67.99 -3.85 -40.39
CA GLN A 349 68.10 -4.39 -41.76
C GLN A 349 68.72 -3.37 -42.73
N MET A 350 68.22 -2.13 -42.73
CA MET A 350 68.79 -1.06 -43.57
C MET A 350 70.24 -0.73 -43.22
N ASN A 351 70.64 -0.87 -41.95
CA ASN A 351 72.01 -0.65 -41.53
C ASN A 351 72.93 -1.76 -42.04
N ASP A 352 72.49 -3.02 -42.00
CA ASP A 352 73.21 -4.17 -42.57
C ASP A 352 73.37 -4.02 -44.09
N GLU A 353 72.29 -3.67 -44.80
CA GLU A 353 72.34 -3.37 -46.24
C GLU A 353 73.28 -2.21 -46.58
N ASN A 354 73.27 -1.13 -45.77
CA ASN A 354 74.20 -0.02 -45.94
C ASN A 354 75.67 -0.46 -45.76
N GLN A 355 75.95 -1.35 -44.80
CA GLN A 355 77.29 -1.89 -44.62
C GLN A 355 77.72 -2.74 -45.80
N GLU A 356 76.82 -3.58 -46.33
CA GLU A 356 77.03 -4.39 -47.54
C GLU A 356 77.37 -3.50 -48.75
N LEU A 357 76.55 -2.48 -49.02
CA LEU A 357 76.74 -1.52 -50.11
C LEU A 357 78.05 -0.74 -49.96
N ARG A 358 78.40 -0.28 -48.75
CA ARG A 358 79.69 0.36 -48.48
C ARG A 358 80.86 -0.57 -48.77
N ARG A 359 80.74 -1.86 -48.45
CA ARG A 359 81.76 -2.88 -48.71
C ARG A 359 81.94 -3.12 -50.21
N LEU A 360 80.85 -3.18 -50.97
CA LEU A 360 80.88 -3.32 -52.43
C LEU A 360 81.45 -2.08 -53.13
N LEU A 361 81.07 -0.87 -52.70
CA LEU A 361 81.64 0.38 -53.21
C LEU A 361 83.15 0.50 -52.91
N GLY A 362 83.59 0.00 -51.76
CA GLY A 362 85.02 -0.09 -51.44
C GLY A 362 85.79 -0.97 -52.42
N LYS A 363 85.22 -2.12 -52.82
CA LYS A 363 85.81 -3.00 -53.83
C LYS A 363 85.88 -2.32 -55.20
N TYR A 364 84.81 -1.67 -55.64
CA TYR A 364 84.75 -0.95 -56.92
C TYR A 364 85.68 0.26 -57.05
N ARG A 365 86.11 0.87 -55.94
CA ARG A 365 87.11 1.95 -55.93
C ARG A 365 88.56 1.46 -55.90
N SER A 366 88.76 0.16 -55.73
CA SER A 366 90.08 -0.48 -55.62
C SER A 366 90.54 -1.16 -56.92
N ASP A 367 89.63 -1.28 -57.89
CA ASP A 367 89.88 -1.57 -59.30
C ASP A 367 89.89 -0.25 -60.09
#